data_AF-A0A1N6FJB3-F1
#
_entry.id   AF-A0A1N6FJB3-F1
#
_cell.length_a   1.000
_cell.length_b   1.000
_cell.length_c   1.000
_cell.angle_alpha   90.00
_cell.angle_beta   90.00
_cell.angle_gamma   90.00
#
_symmetry.space_group_name_H-M   'P 1'
#
loop_
_entity.id
_entity.type
_entity.pdbx_description
1 polymer ?
#
loop_
_entity_poly.entity_id
_entity_poly.type
_entity_poly.pdbx_seq_one_letter_code
_entity_poly.pdbx_strand_id
1 'polypeptide(L)'
;MPSFVASWSGPGAALRCVLKYVATYPAIIARSARAYLAFADVLRHWQEARTGGATGVTAGFDGTARYNNGMTRKTRIQPMEPAAEPEIDENGYDRPSKSQLKREMHALQELGEALIALPKDALKRMPMPEKLDDAVREARRITDHEGKRRQVQYVGRVMRSLLEDETAALRTALDSYNGINKAETARLHWIERTREKLLADDTALTDFIRQHPAADPQEGRTLIRNARKEAQQSKPPRYFRELFQWIKNADGPEAAEDDEHEGHGAPDDDDDEDRA
;
A
#
# COMPACT_ATOMS: atom_id res chain seq x y z
N MET A 1 28.80 31.90 32.12
CA MET A 1 28.77 30.45 32.35
C MET A 1 28.30 30.24 33.78
N PRO A 2 27.24 29.45 34.04
CA PRO A 2 27.16 28.04 33.66
C PRO A 2 25.87 27.61 32.94
N SER A 3 26.02 26.44 32.32
CA SER A 3 25.09 25.43 31.81
C SER A 3 23.63 25.41 32.31
N PHE A 4 22.69 25.25 31.37
CA PHE A 4 21.46 24.49 31.61
C PHE A 4 21.19 23.53 30.44
N VAL A 5 21.50 22.26 30.68
CA VAL A 5 21.16 21.11 29.83
C VAL A 5 19.70 20.78 30.11
N ALA A 6 18.81 20.97 29.14
CA ALA A 6 17.43 20.46 29.22
C ALA A 6 17.36 19.11 28.50
N SER A 7 17.44 18.05 29.32
CA SER A 7 17.08 16.68 29.00
C SER A 7 15.60 16.60 28.59
N TRP A 8 15.32 16.22 27.35
CA TRP A 8 13.98 15.83 26.90
C TRP A 8 13.84 14.31 26.97
N SER A 9 13.23 13.83 28.06
CA SER A 9 12.72 12.47 28.18
C SER A 9 11.31 12.55 28.76
N GLY A 10 10.30 12.20 27.97
CA GLY A 10 8.91 12.22 28.44
C GLY A 10 7.87 12.03 27.32
N PRO A 11 7.07 10.95 27.34
CA PRO A 11 6.06 10.62 26.33
C PRO A 11 4.76 11.46 26.45
N GLY A 12 4.86 12.71 26.91
CA GLY A 12 3.72 13.59 27.19
C GLY A 12 3.50 14.72 26.17
N ALA A 13 4.39 14.90 25.20
CA ALA A 13 4.30 15.99 24.23
C ALA A 13 3.44 15.65 22.99
N ALA A 14 3.30 14.37 22.64
CA ALA A 14 2.55 13.94 21.46
C ALA A 14 1.02 13.96 21.66
N LEU A 15 0.52 13.77 22.89
CA LEU A 15 -0.93 13.74 23.15
C LEU A 15 -1.60 15.11 23.17
N ARG A 16 -0.84 16.21 23.31
CA ARG A 16 -1.39 17.57 23.24
C ARG A 16 -1.61 18.08 21.81
N CYS A 17 -1.06 17.39 20.80
CA CYS A 17 -1.23 17.78 19.40
C CYS A 17 -2.49 17.15 18.76
N VAL A 18 -2.92 15.98 19.23
CA VAL A 18 -4.08 15.26 18.68
C VAL A 18 -5.42 15.85 19.15
N LEU A 19 -5.46 16.43 20.35
CA LEU A 19 -6.72 16.95 20.93
C LEU A 19 -7.20 18.29 20.33
N LYS A 20 -6.38 19.00 19.55
CA LYS A 20 -6.79 20.22 18.84
C LYS A 20 -7.40 19.96 17.45
N TYR A 21 -7.23 18.76 16.89
CA TYR A 21 -7.70 18.44 15.53
C TYR A 21 -9.13 17.89 15.47
N VAL A 22 -9.72 17.54 16.62
CA VAL A 22 -11.06 16.93 16.72
C VAL A 22 -12.19 17.98 16.86
N ALA A 23 -11.85 19.27 16.94
CA ALA A 23 -12.83 20.35 17.17
C ALA A 23 -13.35 21.05 15.90
N THR A 24 -13.12 20.54 14.69
CA THR A 24 -13.44 21.28 13.44
C THR A 24 -14.37 20.57 12.44
N TYR A 25 -14.88 19.36 12.71
CA TYR A 25 -15.82 18.69 11.76
C TYR A 25 -16.93 17.89 12.46
N PRO A 26 -18.06 18.51 12.83
CA PRO A 26 -19.21 17.79 13.39
C PRO A 26 -20.12 17.10 12.34
N ALA A 27 -19.82 17.14 11.04
CA ALA A 27 -20.73 16.66 9.99
C ALA A 27 -20.43 15.24 9.41
N ILE A 28 -19.37 14.55 9.87
CA ILE A 28 -18.99 13.20 9.37
C ILE A 28 -19.12 12.14 10.46
N ILE A 29 -20.07 12.30 11.39
CA ILE A 29 -20.37 11.28 12.41
C ILE A 29 -21.89 11.10 12.53
N ALA A 30 -22.52 10.66 11.44
CA ALA A 30 -23.92 10.21 11.48
C ALA A 30 -24.16 8.92 10.69
N ARG A 31 -23.11 8.21 10.26
CA ARG A 31 -23.23 6.93 9.53
C ARG A 31 -22.38 5.77 10.07
N SER A 32 -21.62 5.97 11.15
CA SER A 32 -20.67 4.98 11.68
C SER A 32 -20.92 4.56 13.13
N ALA A 33 -22.07 4.91 13.73
CA ALA A 33 -22.38 4.57 15.12
C ALA A 33 -22.51 3.05 15.38
N ARG A 34 -22.85 2.23 14.37
CA ARG A 34 -22.91 0.76 14.51
C ARG A 34 -21.56 0.07 14.43
N ALA A 35 -20.57 0.64 13.73
CA ALA A 35 -19.25 0.05 13.59
C ALA A 35 -18.39 0.24 14.85
N TYR A 36 -18.57 1.36 15.56
CA TYR A 36 -17.83 1.64 16.80
C TYR A 36 -18.30 0.82 18.01
N LEU A 37 -19.59 0.48 18.09
CA LEU A 37 -20.11 -0.32 19.21
C LEU A 37 -19.65 -1.79 19.15
N ALA A 38 -19.54 -2.37 17.95
CA ALA A 38 -19.05 -3.74 17.78
C ALA A 38 -17.57 -3.91 18.15
N PHE A 39 -16.74 -2.87 17.96
CA PHE A 39 -15.33 -2.91 18.34
C PHE A 39 -15.13 -2.67 19.86
N ALA A 40 -16.00 -1.87 20.49
CA ALA A 40 -15.95 -1.60 21.92
C ALA A 40 -16.35 -2.81 22.80
N ASP A 41 -17.26 -3.67 22.33
CA ASP A 41 -17.67 -4.86 23.10
C ASP A 41 -16.62 -5.98 23.04
N VAL A 42 -15.89 -6.14 21.92
CA VAL A 42 -14.76 -7.07 21.80
C VAL A 42 -13.58 -6.64 22.70
N LEU A 43 -13.36 -5.33 22.87
CA LEU A 43 -12.32 -4.83 23.77
C LEU A 43 -12.68 -5.02 25.26
N ARG A 44 -13.97 -4.92 25.62
CA ARG A 44 -14.45 -5.10 27.00
C ARG A 44 -14.33 -6.56 27.46
N HIS A 45 -14.66 -7.52 26.58
CA HIS A 45 -14.52 -8.95 26.86
C HIS A 45 -13.06 -9.41 27.03
N TRP A 46 -12.12 -8.75 26.35
CA TRP A 46 -10.69 -9.07 26.50
C TRP A 46 -10.08 -8.53 27.80
N GLN A 47 -10.66 -7.45 28.36
CA GLN A 47 -10.16 -6.82 29.58
C GLN A 47 -10.65 -7.50 30.87
N GLU A 48 -11.85 -8.10 30.85
CA GLU A 48 -12.42 -8.84 31.99
C GLU A 48 -11.75 -10.21 32.23
N ALA A 49 -11.17 -10.82 31.19
CA ALA A 49 -10.47 -12.11 31.30
C ALA A 49 -9.09 -12.03 32.00
N ARG A 50 -8.59 -10.82 32.29
CA ARG A 50 -7.24 -10.61 32.87
C ARG A 50 -7.25 -10.30 34.38
N THR A 51 -8.41 -10.13 34.99
CA THR A 51 -8.53 -9.67 36.40
C THR A 51 -9.22 -10.64 37.36
N GLY A 52 -9.53 -11.88 36.94
CA GLY A 52 -10.12 -12.90 37.81
C GLY A 52 -9.08 -13.90 38.32
N GLY A 53 -8.54 -13.70 39.52
CA GLY A 53 -7.72 -14.73 40.16
C GLY A 53 -6.85 -14.29 41.33
N ALA A 54 -7.44 -13.69 42.37
CA ALA A 54 -6.75 -13.51 43.65
C ALA A 54 -7.74 -13.49 44.82
N THR A 55 -8.03 -14.67 45.38
CA THR A 55 -8.50 -14.78 46.77
C THR A 55 -7.54 -15.71 47.51
N GLY A 56 -6.92 -15.17 48.55
CA GLY A 56 -5.99 -15.87 49.41
C GLY A 56 -6.72 -16.75 50.44
N VAL A 57 -6.05 -17.83 50.84
CA VAL A 57 -6.27 -18.51 52.12
C VAL A 57 -4.90 -18.65 52.78
N THR A 58 -4.77 -18.00 53.93
CA THR A 58 -3.63 -18.09 54.85
C THR A 58 -3.80 -19.30 55.76
N ALA A 59 -2.81 -20.18 55.84
CA ALA A 59 -2.63 -21.05 57.00
C ALA A 59 -1.17 -21.52 57.12
N GLY A 60 -0.57 -21.32 58.29
CA GLY A 60 0.39 -22.24 58.88
C GLY A 60 1.85 -22.06 58.51
N PHE A 61 2.54 -21.22 59.29
CA PHE A 61 3.98 -21.26 59.50
C PHE A 61 4.31 -22.42 60.45
N ASP A 62 5.13 -23.40 60.04
CA ASP A 62 6.23 -23.95 60.86
C ASP A 62 6.97 -25.05 60.08
N GLY A 63 8.30 -25.00 60.09
CA GLY A 63 9.10 -26.05 59.45
C GLY A 63 10.49 -25.61 59.04
N THR A 64 11.35 -25.48 60.04
CA THR A 64 12.79 -25.25 59.91
C THR A 64 13.51 -26.29 59.04
N ALA A 65 14.36 -25.77 58.15
CA ALA A 65 15.63 -26.32 57.67
C ALA A 65 15.73 -27.82 57.35
N ARG A 66 15.92 -28.16 56.05
CA ARG A 66 17.03 -29.03 55.59
C ARG A 66 17.47 -28.65 54.17
N TYR A 67 18.79 -28.53 54.02
CA TYR A 67 19.50 -28.21 52.79
C TYR A 67 19.35 -29.28 51.72
N ASN A 68 19.21 -28.87 50.45
CA ASN A 68 20.14 -29.33 49.41
C ASN A 68 20.21 -28.29 48.27
N ASN A 69 21.18 -27.39 48.39
CA ASN A 69 21.59 -26.46 47.35
C ASN A 69 22.55 -27.21 46.42
N GLY A 70 22.08 -27.61 45.23
CA GLY A 70 22.87 -28.48 44.37
C GLY A 70 22.27 -28.71 42.99
N MET A 71 21.78 -27.68 42.32
CA MET A 71 21.61 -27.74 40.87
C MET A 71 21.99 -26.39 40.26
N THR A 72 23.30 -26.22 40.07
CA THR A 72 23.86 -25.18 39.23
C THR A 72 23.12 -25.20 37.88
N ARG A 73 22.34 -24.16 37.56
CA ARG A 73 22.03 -23.91 36.15
C ARG A 73 23.38 -23.63 35.51
N LYS A 74 23.89 -24.60 34.75
CA LYS A 74 25.11 -24.47 33.95
C LYS A 74 24.86 -23.43 32.86
N THR A 75 24.82 -22.15 33.22
CA THR A 75 25.21 -21.08 32.31
C THR A 75 26.72 -21.02 32.35
N ARG A 76 27.36 -22.06 31.83
CA ARG A 76 28.73 -21.94 31.36
C ARG A 76 28.61 -21.16 30.05
N ILE A 77 28.62 -19.83 30.15
CA ILE A 77 28.98 -18.99 29.01
C ILE A 77 30.42 -19.43 28.71
N GLN A 78 30.58 -20.29 27.71
CA GLN A 78 31.92 -20.55 27.20
C GLN A 78 32.43 -19.20 26.67
N PRO A 79 33.68 -18.81 26.98
CA PRO A 79 34.33 -17.76 26.22
C PRO A 79 34.18 -18.15 24.75
N MET A 80 33.52 -17.30 23.96
CA MET A 80 33.47 -17.51 22.53
C MET A 80 34.93 -17.37 22.07
N GLU A 81 35.56 -18.49 21.71
CA GLU A 81 36.85 -18.43 21.02
C GLU A 81 36.68 -17.41 19.88
N PRO A 82 37.61 -16.45 19.74
CA PRO A 82 37.50 -15.47 18.68
C PRO A 82 37.32 -16.26 17.39
N ALA A 83 36.22 -15.95 16.70
CA ALA A 83 35.84 -16.61 15.46
C ALA A 83 37.09 -16.82 14.63
N ALA A 84 37.33 -18.08 14.26
CA ALA A 84 38.32 -18.47 13.29
C ALA A 84 38.41 -17.39 12.21
N GLU A 85 39.64 -16.99 11.91
CA GLU A 85 39.96 -16.10 10.80
C GLU A 85 39.04 -16.42 9.62
N PRO A 86 38.52 -15.41 8.89
CA PRO A 86 37.63 -15.69 7.77
C PRO A 86 38.32 -16.74 6.91
N GLU A 87 37.73 -17.95 6.86
CA GLU A 87 38.16 -18.98 5.94
C GLU A 87 37.83 -18.42 4.56
N ILE A 88 38.79 -17.67 4.01
CA ILE A 88 38.84 -17.33 2.60
C ILE A 88 38.88 -18.70 1.95
N ASP A 89 37.80 -19.10 1.27
CA ASP A 89 37.88 -20.31 0.46
C ASP A 89 39.04 -20.15 -0.53
N GLU A 90 39.64 -21.25 -0.96
CA GLU A 90 40.79 -21.25 -1.88
C GLU A 90 40.47 -20.56 -3.24
N ASN A 91 39.24 -20.10 -3.45
CA ASN A 91 38.70 -19.49 -4.65
C ASN A 91 38.32 -17.99 -4.46
N GLY A 92 38.54 -17.39 -3.29
CA GLY A 92 38.35 -15.94 -3.05
C GLY A 92 36.90 -15.45 -3.10
N TYR A 93 35.91 -16.32 -2.99
CA TYR A 93 34.50 -15.92 -3.01
C TYR A 93 33.99 -15.56 -1.61
N ASP A 94 33.70 -14.27 -1.40
CA ASP A 94 32.97 -13.80 -0.21
C ASP A 94 31.56 -14.40 -0.22
N ARG A 95 31.32 -15.36 0.67
CA ARG A 95 30.01 -16.01 0.79
C ARG A 95 28.98 -14.95 1.19
N PRO A 96 27.87 -14.79 0.42
CA PRO A 96 26.87 -13.76 0.72
C PRO A 96 26.44 -13.79 2.19
N SER A 97 26.37 -12.61 2.80
CA SER A 97 25.98 -12.49 4.21
C SER A 97 24.60 -13.10 4.42
N LYS A 98 24.38 -13.76 5.57
CA LYS A 98 23.05 -14.25 5.98
C LYS A 98 21.97 -13.17 5.90
N SER A 99 22.35 -11.89 6.01
CA SER A 99 21.46 -10.73 5.81
C SER A 99 21.07 -10.51 4.34
N GLN A 100 21.99 -10.68 3.40
CA GLN A 100 21.77 -10.43 1.97
C GLN A 100 20.84 -11.49 1.39
N LEU A 101 21.10 -12.77 1.66
CA LEU A 101 20.25 -13.88 1.21
C LEU A 101 18.79 -13.70 1.67
N LYS A 102 18.57 -13.21 2.90
CA LYS A 102 17.22 -12.89 3.38
C LYS A 102 16.55 -11.78 2.57
N ARG A 103 17.28 -10.71 2.24
CA ARG A 103 16.73 -9.59 1.43
C ARG A 103 16.38 -10.05 0.02
N GLU A 104 17.22 -10.87 -0.60
CA GLU A 104 16.97 -11.45 -1.92
C GLU A 104 15.74 -12.36 -1.90
N MET A 105 15.61 -13.21 -0.88
CA MET A 105 14.43 -14.05 -0.69
C MET A 105 13.14 -13.22 -0.53
N HIS A 106 13.19 -12.11 0.21
CA HIS A 106 12.07 -11.19 0.36
C HIS A 106 11.76 -10.48 -0.96
N ALA A 107 12.77 -10.04 -1.71
CA ALA A 107 12.57 -9.39 -3.01
C ALA A 107 11.88 -10.32 -4.03
N LEU A 108 12.24 -11.62 -4.05
CA LEU A 108 11.56 -12.61 -4.90
C LEU A 108 10.11 -12.87 -4.47
N GLN A 109 9.85 -12.86 -3.16
CA GLN A 109 8.50 -12.98 -2.61
C GLN A 109 7.64 -11.77 -3.00
N GLU A 110 8.15 -10.56 -2.83
CA GLU A 110 7.49 -9.31 -3.21
C GLU A 110 7.21 -9.24 -4.72
N LEU A 111 8.15 -9.71 -5.55
CA LEU A 111 7.94 -9.82 -6.99
C LEU A 111 6.76 -10.75 -7.33
N GLY A 112 6.67 -11.91 -6.67
CA GLY A 112 5.53 -12.82 -6.82
C GLY A 112 4.20 -12.22 -6.36
N GLU A 113 4.22 -11.45 -5.26
CA GLU A 113 3.03 -10.73 -4.77
C GLU A 113 2.58 -9.63 -5.75
N ALA A 114 3.53 -8.90 -6.34
CA ALA A 114 3.25 -7.90 -7.35
C ALA A 114 2.57 -8.51 -8.58
N LEU A 115 3.01 -9.69 -9.03
CA LEU A 115 2.38 -10.40 -10.15
C LEU A 115 0.92 -10.78 -9.87
N ILE A 116 0.59 -11.19 -8.63
CA ILE A 116 -0.78 -11.54 -8.23
C ILE A 116 -1.68 -10.30 -8.18
N ALA A 117 -1.12 -9.14 -7.86
CA ALA A 117 -1.83 -7.87 -7.79
C ALA A 117 -2.12 -7.24 -9.16
N LEU A 118 -1.48 -7.71 -10.23
CA LEU A 118 -1.70 -7.19 -11.58
C LEU A 118 -3.14 -7.44 -12.08
N PRO A 119 -3.67 -6.53 -12.92
CA PRO A 119 -4.93 -6.77 -13.62
C PRO A 119 -4.79 -7.93 -14.61
N LYS A 120 -5.93 -8.58 -14.93
CA LYS A 120 -5.97 -9.79 -15.76
C LYS A 120 -5.31 -9.58 -17.13
N ASP A 121 -5.45 -8.40 -17.71
CA ASP A 121 -4.92 -8.10 -19.05
C ASP A 121 -3.41 -7.86 -19.03
N ALA A 122 -2.88 -7.24 -17.97
CA ALA A 122 -1.43 -7.11 -17.80
C ALA A 122 -0.79 -8.47 -17.53
N LEU A 123 -1.42 -9.32 -16.71
CA LEU A 123 -0.90 -10.66 -16.39
C LEU A 123 -0.74 -11.54 -17.64
N LYS A 124 -1.69 -11.48 -18.58
CA LYS A 124 -1.61 -12.24 -19.85
C LYS A 124 -0.43 -11.83 -20.74
N ARG A 125 0.08 -10.61 -20.59
CA ARG A 125 1.21 -10.07 -21.38
C ARG A 125 2.57 -10.37 -20.72
N MET A 126 2.59 -10.92 -19.51
CA MET A 126 3.83 -11.19 -18.79
C MET A 126 4.53 -12.44 -19.32
N PRO A 127 5.85 -12.39 -19.58
CA PRO A 127 6.62 -13.57 -19.98
C PRO A 127 6.87 -14.45 -18.77
N MET A 128 5.99 -15.44 -18.55
CA MET A 128 6.08 -16.32 -17.38
C MET A 128 6.03 -17.81 -17.74
N PRO A 129 6.79 -18.66 -17.02
CA PRO A 129 6.74 -20.10 -17.21
C PRO A 129 5.42 -20.68 -16.68
N GLU A 130 4.98 -21.79 -17.27
CA GLU A 130 3.69 -22.44 -16.99
C GLU A 130 3.45 -22.67 -15.49
N LYS A 131 4.47 -23.18 -14.78
CA LYS A 131 4.41 -23.44 -13.33
C LYS A 131 4.12 -22.18 -12.51
N LEU A 132 4.61 -21.01 -12.94
CA LEU A 132 4.37 -19.75 -12.25
C LEU A 132 2.98 -19.19 -12.59
N ASP A 133 2.57 -19.25 -13.86
CA ASP A 133 1.24 -18.82 -14.31
C ASP A 133 0.14 -19.56 -13.56
N ASP A 134 0.22 -20.88 -13.47
CA ASP A 134 -0.74 -21.71 -12.72
C ASP A 134 -0.80 -21.30 -11.24
N ALA A 135 0.35 -21.12 -10.61
CA ALA A 135 0.44 -20.74 -9.21
C ALA A 135 -0.18 -19.36 -8.94
N VAL A 136 0.02 -18.39 -9.85
CA VAL A 136 -0.56 -17.04 -9.76
C VAL A 136 -2.06 -17.06 -10.03
N ARG A 137 -2.54 -17.81 -11.02
CA ARG A 137 -3.97 -17.98 -11.29
C ARG A 137 -4.71 -18.61 -10.12
N GLU A 138 -4.10 -19.61 -9.49
CA GLU A 138 -4.59 -20.24 -8.27
C GLU A 138 -4.71 -19.21 -7.13
N ALA A 139 -3.66 -18.40 -6.91
CA ALA A 139 -3.65 -17.36 -5.87
C ALA A 139 -4.76 -16.32 -6.04
N ARG A 140 -5.16 -16.04 -7.29
CA ARG A 140 -6.25 -15.10 -7.60
C ARG A 140 -7.64 -15.72 -7.43
N ARG A 141 -7.77 -17.05 -7.53
CA ARG A 141 -9.05 -17.75 -7.36
C ARG A 141 -9.42 -17.96 -5.89
N ILE A 142 -8.41 -18.12 -5.02
CA ILE A 142 -8.63 -18.33 -3.60
C ILE A 142 -9.13 -17.02 -2.96
N THR A 143 -10.32 -17.08 -2.36
CA THR A 143 -10.94 -15.96 -1.65
C THR A 143 -10.59 -15.93 -0.15
N ASP A 144 -10.28 -17.08 0.45
CA ASP A 144 -9.89 -17.17 1.85
C ASP A 144 -8.53 -16.51 2.12
N HIS A 145 -8.45 -15.69 3.17
CA HIS A 145 -7.24 -14.94 3.50
C HIS A 145 -6.07 -15.86 3.85
N GLU A 146 -6.34 -16.95 4.58
CA GLU A 146 -5.30 -17.89 5.00
C GLU A 146 -4.83 -18.76 3.83
N GLY A 147 -5.77 -19.26 3.02
CA GLY A 147 -5.48 -19.96 1.78
C GLY A 147 -4.65 -19.10 0.81
N LYS A 148 -5.06 -17.85 0.60
CA LYS A 148 -4.34 -16.91 -0.27
C LYS A 148 -2.93 -16.64 0.25
N ARG A 149 -2.76 -16.43 1.57
CA ARG A 149 -1.44 -16.23 2.19
C ARG A 149 -0.51 -17.42 1.94
N ARG A 150 -1.00 -18.65 2.07
CA ARG A 150 -0.22 -19.87 1.80
C ARG A 150 0.14 -20.01 0.32
N GLN A 151 -0.80 -19.70 -0.58
CA GLN A 151 -0.56 -19.75 -2.01
C GLN A 151 0.46 -18.69 -2.45
N VAL A 152 0.40 -17.49 -1.88
CA VAL A 152 1.40 -16.43 -2.08
C VAL A 152 2.81 -16.89 -1.65
N GLN A 153 2.93 -17.62 -0.54
CA GLN A 153 4.21 -18.20 -0.11
C GLN A 153 4.66 -19.33 -1.06
N TYR A 154 3.74 -20.12 -1.60
CA TYR A 154 4.04 -21.12 -2.62
C TYR A 154 4.56 -20.46 -3.90
N VAL A 155 3.93 -19.38 -4.36
CA VAL A 155 4.42 -18.57 -5.49
C VAL A 155 5.85 -18.11 -5.23
N GLY A 156 6.17 -17.57 -4.05
CA GLY A 156 7.55 -17.19 -3.71
C GLY A 156 8.52 -18.38 -3.66
N ARG A 157 8.07 -19.58 -3.27
CA ARG A 157 8.87 -20.81 -3.41
C ARG A 157 9.13 -21.15 -4.88
N VAL A 158 8.13 -21.03 -5.75
CA VAL A 158 8.26 -21.26 -7.20
C VAL A 158 9.23 -20.25 -7.81
N MET A 159 9.14 -18.97 -7.44
CA MET A 159 10.06 -17.91 -7.88
C MET A 159 11.53 -18.25 -7.59
N ARG A 160 11.83 -18.88 -6.45
CA ARG A 160 13.20 -19.32 -6.11
C ARG A 160 13.71 -20.50 -6.93
N SER A 161 12.84 -21.19 -7.67
CA SER A 161 13.20 -22.31 -8.54
C SER A 161 13.35 -21.93 -10.01
N LEU A 162 13.08 -20.67 -10.35
CA LEU A 162 13.22 -20.14 -11.71
C LEU A 162 14.68 -19.82 -12.03
N LEU A 163 14.98 -19.74 -13.32
CA LEU A 163 16.27 -19.29 -13.79
C LEU A 163 16.40 -17.77 -13.59
N GLU A 164 17.62 -17.27 -13.42
CA GLU A 164 17.86 -15.83 -13.23
C GLU A 164 17.36 -15.03 -14.45
N ASP A 165 17.54 -15.55 -15.66
CA ASP A 165 17.08 -14.90 -16.90
C ASP A 165 15.56 -14.72 -16.93
N GLU A 166 14.80 -15.72 -16.49
CA GLU A 166 13.33 -15.66 -16.41
C GLU A 166 12.90 -14.61 -15.38
N THR A 167 13.59 -14.58 -14.23
CA THR A 167 13.30 -13.61 -13.16
C THR A 167 13.64 -12.18 -13.60
N ALA A 168 14.74 -11.99 -14.34
CA ALA A 168 15.13 -10.69 -14.89
C ALA A 168 14.14 -10.18 -15.95
N ALA A 169 13.63 -11.07 -16.81
CA ALA A 169 12.58 -10.74 -17.78
C ALA A 169 11.29 -10.29 -17.08
N LEU A 170 10.87 -10.99 -16.03
CA LEU A 170 9.71 -10.61 -15.21
C LEU A 170 9.87 -9.25 -14.54
N ARG A 171 11.05 -8.98 -13.95
CA ARG A 171 11.36 -7.66 -13.34
C ARG A 171 11.24 -6.54 -14.38
N THR A 172 11.86 -6.73 -15.55
CA THR A 172 11.85 -5.74 -16.64
C THR A 172 10.44 -5.46 -17.13
N ALA A 173 9.62 -6.51 -17.32
CA ALA A 173 8.24 -6.38 -17.74
C ALA A 173 7.40 -5.64 -16.69
N LEU A 174 7.59 -5.96 -15.40
CA LEU A 174 6.90 -5.31 -14.30
C LEU A 174 7.32 -3.83 -14.15
N ASP A 175 8.60 -3.52 -14.31
CA ASP A 175 9.12 -2.15 -14.27
C ASP A 175 8.58 -1.30 -15.42
N SER A 176 8.45 -1.89 -16.62
CA SER A 176 7.83 -1.23 -17.76
C SER A 176 6.36 -0.89 -17.48
N TYR A 177 5.61 -1.85 -16.93
CA TYR A 177 4.22 -1.64 -16.52
C TYR A 177 4.09 -0.58 -15.42
N ASN A 178 4.92 -0.65 -14.39
CA ASN A 178 4.94 0.32 -13.30
C ASN A 178 5.39 1.71 -13.76
N GLY A 179 6.28 1.79 -14.75
CA GLY A 179 6.71 3.04 -15.38
C GLY A 179 5.55 3.78 -16.03
N ILE A 180 4.71 3.07 -16.78
CA ILE A 180 3.49 3.63 -17.39
C ILE A 180 2.56 4.19 -16.31
N ASN A 181 2.26 3.41 -15.27
CA ASN A 181 1.38 3.86 -14.17
C ASN A 181 1.96 5.07 -13.41
N LYS A 182 3.27 5.11 -13.21
CA LYS A 182 3.96 6.26 -12.59
C LYS A 182 3.86 7.50 -13.47
N ALA A 183 4.02 7.36 -14.78
CA ALA A 183 3.88 8.46 -15.73
C ALA A 183 2.44 9.00 -15.73
N GLU A 184 1.43 8.12 -15.77
CA GLU A 184 0.01 8.47 -15.66
C GLU A 184 -0.28 9.25 -14.36
N THR A 185 0.20 8.72 -13.22
CA THR A 185 0.01 9.35 -11.90
C THR A 185 0.72 10.71 -11.83
N ALA A 186 1.94 10.80 -12.37
CA ALA A 186 2.68 12.06 -12.42
C ALA A 186 1.97 13.10 -13.31
N ARG A 187 1.36 12.67 -14.42
CA ARG A 187 0.53 13.49 -15.30
C ARG A 187 -0.69 14.03 -14.56
N LEU A 188 -1.43 13.17 -13.85
CA LEU A 188 -2.59 13.59 -13.04
C LEU A 188 -2.19 14.65 -12.00
N HIS A 189 -1.12 14.42 -11.25
CA HIS A 189 -0.62 15.40 -10.28
C HIS A 189 -0.11 16.69 -10.93
N TRP A 190 0.45 16.61 -12.14
CA TRP A 190 0.81 17.80 -12.90
C TRP A 190 -0.43 18.62 -13.27
N ILE A 191 -1.50 17.98 -13.76
CA ILE A 191 -2.77 18.66 -14.07
C ILE A 191 -3.35 19.33 -12.82
N GLU A 192 -3.36 18.63 -11.68
CA GLU A 192 -3.86 19.16 -10.40
C GLU A 192 -3.08 20.43 -9.98
N ARG A 193 -1.75 20.37 -10.00
CA ARG A 193 -0.89 21.53 -9.67
C ARG A 193 -1.10 22.68 -10.65
N THR A 194 -1.22 22.40 -11.94
CA THR A 194 -1.45 23.42 -12.97
C THR A 194 -2.80 24.10 -12.76
N ARG A 195 -3.85 23.34 -12.46
CA ARG A 195 -5.18 23.88 -12.15
C ARG A 195 -5.15 24.82 -10.95
N GLU A 196 -4.47 24.45 -9.86
CA GLU A 196 -4.32 25.31 -8.68
C GLU A 196 -3.59 26.61 -9.00
N LYS A 197 -2.52 26.54 -9.81
CA LYS A 197 -1.78 27.73 -10.28
C LYS A 197 -2.67 28.66 -11.11
N LEU A 198 -3.46 28.12 -12.03
CA LEU A 198 -4.39 28.89 -12.87
C LEU A 198 -5.52 29.54 -12.05
N LEU A 199 -5.97 28.90 -10.97
CA LEU A 199 -6.96 29.49 -10.07
C LEU A 199 -6.36 30.58 -9.19
N ALA A 200 -5.07 30.49 -8.84
CA ALA A 200 -4.39 31.48 -8.01
C ALA A 200 -4.03 32.77 -8.77
N ASP A 201 -3.55 32.66 -10.01
CA ASP A 201 -3.08 33.82 -10.79
C ASP A 201 -3.53 33.75 -12.25
N ASP A 202 -4.00 34.89 -12.77
CA ASP A 202 -4.38 35.06 -14.18
C ASP A 202 -3.16 35.15 -15.10
N THR A 203 -1.99 35.56 -14.59
CA THR A 203 -0.75 35.59 -15.38
C THR A 203 -0.29 34.17 -15.74
N ALA A 204 -0.56 33.19 -14.88
CA ALA A 204 -0.25 31.78 -15.10
C ALA A 204 -0.94 31.21 -16.35
N LEU A 205 -2.11 31.73 -16.74
CA LEU A 205 -2.76 31.35 -17.98
C LEU A 205 -1.92 31.75 -19.20
N THR A 206 -1.31 32.93 -19.17
CA THR A 206 -0.48 33.42 -20.28
C THR A 206 0.75 32.53 -20.46
N ASP A 207 1.38 32.13 -19.35
CA ASP A 207 2.53 31.20 -19.39
C ASP A 207 2.12 29.79 -19.80
N PHE A 208 0.92 29.33 -19.42
CA PHE A 208 0.37 28.05 -19.84
C PHE A 208 0.12 28.02 -21.36
N ILE A 209 -0.52 29.04 -21.91
CA ILE A 209 -0.77 29.15 -23.36
C ILE A 209 0.53 29.27 -24.16
N ARG A 210 1.57 29.89 -23.59
CA ARG A 210 2.90 29.92 -24.23
C ARG A 210 3.51 28.51 -24.37
N GLN A 211 3.29 27.65 -23.38
CA GLN A 211 3.77 26.26 -23.36
C GLN A 211 2.87 25.34 -24.20
N HIS A 212 1.56 25.61 -24.23
CA HIS A 212 0.55 24.83 -24.94
C HIS A 212 -0.27 25.72 -25.90
N PRO A 213 0.29 26.07 -27.08
CA PRO A 213 -0.37 27.00 -28.02
C PRO A 213 -1.62 26.43 -28.70
N ALA A 214 -1.85 25.11 -28.60
CA ALA A 214 -3.03 24.44 -29.16
C ALA A 214 -4.31 24.62 -28.30
N ALA A 215 -4.19 25.08 -27.05
CA ALA A 215 -5.32 25.25 -26.15
C ALA A 215 -6.05 26.59 -26.39
N ASP A 216 -7.38 26.61 -26.34
CA ASP A 216 -8.18 27.84 -26.48
C ASP A 216 -8.04 28.75 -25.23
N PRO A 217 -7.38 29.91 -25.33
CA PRO A 217 -7.21 30.82 -24.20
C PRO A 217 -8.54 31.39 -23.68
N GLN A 218 -9.55 31.52 -24.54
CA GLN A 218 -10.81 32.15 -24.19
C GLN A 218 -11.71 31.22 -23.36
N GLU A 219 -11.75 29.94 -23.73
CA GLU A 219 -12.36 28.89 -22.92
C GLU A 219 -11.72 28.82 -21.53
N GLY A 220 -10.39 28.76 -21.46
CA GLY A 220 -9.64 28.73 -20.20
C GLY A 220 -9.97 29.91 -19.27
N ARG A 221 -10.02 31.15 -19.80
CA ARG A 221 -10.42 32.35 -19.02
C ARG A 221 -11.84 32.24 -18.45
N THR A 222 -12.76 31.66 -19.22
CA THR A 222 -14.17 31.52 -18.82
C THR A 222 -14.30 30.49 -17.71
N LEU A 223 -13.62 29.34 -17.86
CA LEU A 223 -13.59 28.27 -16.85
C LEU A 223 -12.99 28.75 -15.53
N ILE A 224 -11.87 29.46 -15.55
CA ILE A 224 -11.21 29.99 -14.34
C ILE A 224 -12.14 30.95 -13.58
N ARG A 225 -12.76 31.90 -14.29
CA ARG A 225 -13.67 32.89 -13.68
C ARG A 225 -14.88 32.23 -13.03
N ASN A 226 -15.49 31.26 -13.73
CA ASN A 226 -16.65 30.56 -13.23
C ASN A 226 -16.30 29.63 -12.06
N ALA A 227 -15.15 28.96 -12.11
CA ALA A 227 -14.65 28.12 -11.01
C ALA A 227 -14.39 28.94 -9.73
N ARG A 228 -13.79 30.14 -9.84
CA ARG A 228 -13.64 31.07 -8.70
C ARG A 228 -14.99 31.50 -8.13
N LYS A 229 -15.96 31.81 -9.00
CA LYS A 229 -17.31 32.20 -8.61
C LYS A 229 -18.05 31.05 -7.89
N GLU A 230 -17.91 29.81 -8.35
CA GLU A 230 -18.49 28.64 -7.68
C GLU A 230 -17.85 28.36 -6.32
N ALA A 231 -16.51 28.47 -6.22
CA ALA A 231 -15.78 28.33 -4.97
C ALA A 231 -16.24 29.35 -3.93
N GLN A 232 -16.45 30.61 -4.35
CA GLN A 232 -16.95 31.67 -3.48
C GLN A 232 -18.41 31.46 -3.04
N GLN A 233 -19.21 30.76 -3.85
CA GLN A 233 -20.63 30.49 -3.59
C GLN A 233 -20.87 29.13 -2.90
N SER A 234 -19.82 28.40 -2.54
CA SER A 234 -19.90 27.04 -1.96
C SER A 234 -20.79 26.09 -2.75
N LYS A 235 -20.81 26.26 -4.08
CA LYS A 235 -21.59 25.42 -4.99
C LYS A 235 -20.82 24.13 -5.34
N PRO A 236 -21.51 23.08 -5.81
CA PRO A 236 -20.83 21.91 -6.37
C PRO A 236 -19.80 22.33 -7.43
N PRO A 237 -18.56 21.82 -7.38
CA PRO A 237 -17.45 22.33 -8.20
C PRO A 237 -17.50 21.76 -9.61
N ARG A 238 -18.39 22.30 -10.46
CA ARG A 238 -18.57 21.85 -11.84
C ARG A 238 -17.46 22.38 -12.73
N TYR A 239 -17.22 23.70 -12.75
CA TYR A 239 -16.18 24.29 -13.61
C TYR A 239 -14.77 23.88 -13.18
N PHE A 240 -14.58 23.48 -11.92
CA PHE A 240 -13.32 22.91 -11.44
C PHE A 240 -12.99 21.55 -12.08
N ARG A 241 -14.03 20.77 -12.41
CA ARG A 241 -13.89 19.50 -13.15
C ARG A 241 -13.70 19.76 -14.64
N GLU A 242 -14.43 20.72 -15.21
CA GLU A 242 -14.27 21.09 -16.62
C GLU A 242 -12.87 21.68 -16.89
N LEU A 243 -12.33 22.51 -15.98
CA LEU A 243 -10.97 23.04 -16.07
C LEU A 243 -9.91 21.93 -16.05
N PHE A 244 -10.14 20.84 -15.31
CA PHE A 244 -9.24 19.68 -15.34
C PHE A 244 -9.21 19.04 -16.73
N GLN A 245 -10.38 18.85 -17.36
CA GLN A 245 -10.45 18.26 -18.70
C GLN A 245 -9.83 19.16 -19.76
N TRP A 246 -10.04 20.47 -19.66
CA TRP A 246 -9.40 21.44 -20.56
C TRP A 246 -7.87 21.38 -20.49
N ILE A 247 -7.30 21.31 -19.28
CA ILE A 247 -5.83 21.16 -19.10
C ILE A 247 -5.36 19.79 -19.64
N LYS A 248 -6.11 18.71 -19.36
CA LYS A 248 -5.79 17.37 -19.87
C LYS A 248 -5.71 17.35 -21.39
N ASN A 249 -6.67 17.98 -22.06
CA ASN A 249 -6.74 18.05 -23.52
C ASN A 249 -5.60 18.92 -24.12
N ALA A 250 -5.18 19.95 -23.40
CA ALA A 250 -4.07 20.84 -23.81
C ALA A 250 -2.68 20.19 -23.70
N ASP A 251 -2.50 19.23 -22.78
CA ASP A 251 -1.24 18.49 -22.57
C ASP A 251 -0.97 17.46 -23.67
N GLY A 252 -2.02 16.97 -24.35
CA GLY A 252 -1.90 16.10 -25.52
C GLY A 252 -3.12 15.19 -25.70
N PRO A 253 -3.59 14.99 -26.94
CA PRO A 253 -4.65 14.04 -27.26
C PRO A 253 -4.04 12.63 -27.37
N GLU A 254 -3.84 11.97 -26.25
CA GLU A 254 -3.71 10.51 -26.24
C GLU A 254 -4.95 9.96 -25.54
N ALA A 255 -5.78 9.22 -26.29
CA ALA A 255 -7.02 8.54 -25.87
C ALA A 255 -8.32 9.37 -25.81
N ALA A 256 -8.68 10.05 -26.91
CA ALA A 256 -10.09 10.37 -27.22
C ALA A 256 -10.65 9.50 -28.36
N GLU A 257 -9.94 8.42 -28.71
CA GLU A 257 -10.40 7.34 -29.58
C GLU A 257 -10.28 6.06 -28.73
N ASP A 258 -11.29 5.18 -28.74
CA ASP A 258 -11.45 3.93 -27.96
C ASP A 258 -12.39 3.96 -26.73
N ASP A 259 -13.49 4.71 -26.78
CA ASP A 259 -14.65 4.42 -25.90
C ASP A 259 -15.99 4.37 -26.68
N GLU A 260 -15.93 3.96 -27.96
CA GLU A 260 -17.07 3.43 -28.69
C GLU A 260 -17.10 1.90 -28.54
N HIS A 261 -17.27 1.41 -27.30
CA HIS A 261 -17.85 0.08 -27.15
C HIS A 261 -19.35 0.24 -27.33
N GLU A 262 -19.80 0.27 -28.58
CA GLU A 262 -21.18 -0.08 -28.93
C GLU A 262 -21.44 -1.49 -28.40
N GLY A 263 -21.97 -1.56 -27.17
CA GLY A 263 -22.72 -2.70 -26.71
C GLY A 263 -24.01 -2.75 -27.51
N HIS A 264 -23.92 -3.20 -28.77
CA HIS A 264 -25.06 -3.60 -29.57
C HIS A 264 -25.84 -4.61 -28.74
N GLY A 265 -26.94 -4.16 -28.16
CA GLY A 265 -27.94 -5.03 -27.58
C GLY A 265 -28.41 -5.97 -28.66
N ALA A 266 -28.12 -7.26 -28.50
CA ALA A 266 -28.89 -8.29 -29.15
C ALA A 266 -30.13 -8.50 -28.26
N PRO A 267 -31.34 -8.22 -28.75
CA PRO A 267 -32.54 -8.76 -28.14
C PRO A 267 -32.65 -10.21 -28.59
N ASP A 268 -32.35 -11.14 -27.69
CA ASP A 268 -32.76 -12.54 -27.85
C ASP A 268 -34.19 -12.64 -27.32
N ASP A 269 -35.16 -12.29 -28.17
CA ASP A 269 -36.55 -12.67 -27.99
C ASP A 269 -37.02 -13.43 -29.25
N ASP A 270 -37.46 -14.66 -28.96
CA ASP A 270 -38.56 -15.40 -29.57
C ASP A 270 -38.33 -16.41 -30.72
N ASP A 271 -38.61 -17.66 -30.33
CA ASP A 271 -39.45 -18.65 -31.00
C ASP A 271 -38.89 -19.50 -32.16
N ASP A 272 -38.81 -20.81 -31.90
CA ASP A 272 -39.43 -21.79 -32.79
C ASP A 272 -39.92 -23.01 -31.99
N GLU A 273 -41.24 -23.19 -32.06
CA GLU A 273 -42.01 -24.35 -31.65
C GLU A 273 -41.70 -25.59 -32.52
N ASP A 274 -42.04 -26.77 -31.97
CA ASP A 274 -42.37 -28.03 -32.65
C ASP A 274 -41.27 -28.81 -33.42
N ARG A 275 -40.99 -30.05 -32.96
CA ARG A 275 -41.66 -31.27 -33.48
C ARG A 275 -40.89 -32.58 -33.18
N ALA A 276 -41.69 -33.59 -32.81
CA ALA A 276 -41.48 -35.06 -32.85
C ALA A 276 -40.90 -35.76 -31.61
#